data_AF-A0A3M6UBL0-F1
#
_entry.id   AF-A0A3M6UBL0-F1
#
_cell.length_a   1.000
_cell.length_b   1.000
_cell.length_c   1.000
_cell.angle_alpha   90.00
_cell.angle_beta   90.00
_cell.angle_gamma   90.00
#
_symmetry.space_group_name_H-M   'P 1'
#
loop_
_entity.id
_entity.type
_entity.pdbx_description
1 polymer ?
#
loop_
_entity_poly.entity_id
_entity_poly.type
_entity_poly.pdbx_seq_one_letter_code
_entity_poly.pdbx_strand_id
1 'polypeptide(L)' 'SKPWVCFGNMFIKLPSSNVQAMLQQDQKNLEEEISRLRKDLKPKVSKLHELEGLPEVKGFDLTALTKDDLQSLEP' A
#
# COMPACT_ATOMS: atom_id res chain seq x y z
N SER A 1 27.37 -6.01 -7.24
CA SER A 1 27.53 -7.15 -6.30
C SER A 1 26.54 -8.25 -6.68
N LYS A 2 26.65 -9.47 -6.15
CA LYS A 2 25.63 -10.53 -6.32
C LYS A 2 25.11 -10.94 -4.94
N PRO A 3 24.00 -10.35 -4.46
CA PRO A 3 23.44 -10.71 -3.16
C PRO A 3 22.91 -12.14 -3.14
N TRP A 4 22.89 -12.74 -1.95
CA TRP A 4 22.15 -13.95 -1.67
C TRP A 4 20.70 -13.59 -1.36
N VAL A 5 19.76 -14.28 -2.00
CA VAL A 5 18.32 -14.14 -1.78
C VAL A 5 17.79 -15.45 -1.24
N CYS A 6 16.95 -15.41 -0.21
CA CYS A 6 16.23 -16.57 0.29
C CYS A 6 15.00 -16.82 -0.58
N PHE A 7 14.87 -18.04 -1.11
CA PHE A 7 13.71 -18.49 -1.87
C PHE A 7 13.23 -19.84 -1.30
N GLY A 8 12.14 -19.81 -0.53
CA GLY A 8 11.67 -20.97 0.23
C GLY A 8 12.70 -21.39 1.28
N ASN A 9 13.27 -22.57 1.11
CA ASN A 9 14.31 -23.13 1.99
C ASN A 9 15.73 -23.05 1.41
N MET A 10 15.93 -22.32 0.31
CA MET A 10 17.23 -22.23 -0.39
C MET A 10 17.72 -20.79 -0.48
N PHE A 11 19.05 -20.63 -0.59
CA PHE A 11 19.69 -19.34 -0.87
C PHE A 11 20.29 -19.35 -2.28
N ILE A 12 19.94 -18.36 -3.09
CA ILE A 12 20.38 -18.24 -4.49
C ILE A 12 21.12 -16.91 -4.67
N LYS A 13 22.26 -16.94 -5.36
CA LYS A 13 22.97 -15.72 -5.79
C LYS A 13 22.36 -15.19 -7.08
N LEU A 14 21.86 -13.97 -7.03
CA LEU A 14 21.30 -13.28 -8.20
C LEU A 14 22.07 -11.99 -8.47
N PRO A 15 22.09 -11.48 -9.72
CA PRO A 15 22.59 -10.14 -10.01
C PRO A 15 21.81 -9.09 -9.23
N SER A 16 22.49 -8.06 -8.71
CA SER A 16 21.84 -6.96 -7.96
C SER A 16 20.67 -6.31 -8.72
N SER A 17 20.78 -6.15 -10.04
CA SER A 17 19.71 -5.61 -10.89
C SER A 17 18.43 -6.42 -10.82
N ASN A 18 18.55 -7.74 -10.84
CA ASN A 18 17.41 -8.65 -10.80
C ASN A 18 16.73 -8.60 -9.43
N VAL A 19 17.52 -8.59 -8.36
CA VAL A 19 16.99 -8.49 -6.99
C VAL A 19 16.30 -7.16 -6.77
N GLN A 20 16.87 -6.07 -7.28
CA GLN A 20 16.25 -4.75 -7.20
C GLN A 20 14.91 -4.71 -7.95
N ALA A 21 14.85 -5.23 -9.17
CA ALA A 21 13.61 -5.29 -9.95
C ALA A 21 12.53 -6.15 -9.25
N MET A 22 12.93 -7.29 -8.67
CA MET A 22 12.03 -8.16 -7.91
C MET A 22 11.45 -7.43 -6.68
N LEU A 23 12.30 -6.78 -5.88
CA LEU A 23 11.87 -6.00 -4.71
C LEU A 23 10.95 -4.84 -5.10
N GLN A 24 11.24 -4.15 -6.20
CA GLN A 24 10.38 -3.06 -6.70
C GLN A 24 9.01 -3.58 -7.13
N GLN A 25 8.97 -4.73 -7.80
CA GLN A 25 7.71 -5.36 -8.19
C GLN A 25 6.91 -5.85 -6.97
N ASP A 26 7.58 -6.43 -5.97
CA ASP A 26 6.94 -6.87 -4.73
C ASP A 26 6.35 -5.67 -3.98
N GLN A 27 7.09 -4.56 -3.86
CA GLN A 27 6.57 -3.33 -3.26
C GLN A 27 5.34 -2.81 -4.00
N LYS A 28 5.36 -2.82 -5.33
CA LYS A 28 4.21 -2.40 -6.15
C LYS A 28 2.99 -3.30 -5.91
N ASN A 29 3.17 -4.62 -5.92
CA ASN A 29 2.08 -5.57 -5.70
C ASN A 29 1.46 -5.39 -4.31
N LEU A 30 2.30 -5.22 -3.28
CA LEU A 30 1.83 -4.98 -1.91
C LEU A 30 1.03 -3.69 -1.81
N GLU A 31 1.49 -2.60 -2.43
CA GLU A 31 0.77 -1.32 -2.43
C GLU A 31 -0.60 -1.43 -3.10
N GLU A 32 -0.67 -2.12 -4.24
CA GLU A 32 -1.92 -2.38 -4.97
C GLU A 32 -2.90 -3.21 -4.12
N GLU A 33 -2.43 -4.26 -3.45
CA GLU A 33 -3.26 -5.09 -2.58
C GLU A 33 -3.74 -4.32 -1.34
N ILE A 34 -2.86 -3.55 -0.69
CA ILE A 34 -3.22 -2.69 0.45
C ILE A 34 -4.30 -1.69 0.04
N SER A 35 -4.13 -1.04 -1.11
CA SER A 35 -5.09 -0.07 -1.65
C SER A 35 -6.43 -0.73 -1.93
N ARG A 36 -6.43 -1.90 -2.59
CA ARG A 36 -7.63 -2.68 -2.85
C ARG A 36 -8.34 -3.09 -1.57
N LEU A 37 -7.62 -3.65 -0.60
CA LEU A 37 -8.19 -4.07 0.69
C LEU A 37 -8.85 -2.91 1.42
N ARG A 38 -8.19 -1.73 1.46
CA ARG A 38 -8.77 -0.52 2.03
C ARG A 38 -10.03 -0.09 1.30
N LYS A 39 -9.98 -0.04 -0.04
CA LYS A 39 -11.14 0.34 -0.88
C LYS A 39 -12.33 -0.58 -0.67
N ASP A 40 -12.10 -1.88 -0.47
CA ASP A 40 -13.16 -2.87 -0.31
C ASP A 40 -13.69 -2.92 1.14
N LEU A 41 -12.85 -2.66 2.14
CA LEU A 41 -13.20 -2.79 3.56
C LEU A 41 -13.77 -1.51 4.15
N LYS A 42 -13.23 -0.34 3.82
CA LYS A 42 -13.68 0.95 4.38
C LYS A 42 -15.19 1.16 4.22
N PRO A 43 -15.80 0.99 3.02
CA PRO A 43 -17.24 1.20 2.85
C PRO A 43 -18.09 0.23 3.68
N LYS A 44 -17.62 -1.01 3.85
CA LYS A 44 -18.31 -2.03 4.65
C LYS A 44 -18.33 -1.67 6.13
N VAL A 45 -17.19 -1.18 6.64
CA VAL A 45 -17.08 -0.70 8.03
C VAL A 45 -17.91 0.55 8.24
N SER A 46 -17.85 1.53 7.33
CA SER A 46 -18.69 2.72 7.41
C SER A 46 -20.17 2.38 7.39
N LYS A 47 -20.60 1.42 6.56
CA LYS A 47 -21.99 0.97 6.53
C LYS A 47 -22.40 0.27 7.82
N LEU A 48 -21.50 -0.53 8.40
CA LEU A 48 -21.76 -1.19 9.68
C LEU A 48 -21.98 -0.15 10.80
N HIS A 49 -21.09 0.84 10.90
CA HIS A 49 -21.22 1.91 11.90
C HIS A 49 -22.53 2.70 11.75
N GLU A 50 -22.94 2.99 10.52
CA GLU A 50 -24.23 3.63 10.23
C GLU A 50 -25.40 2.80 10.78
N LEU A 51 -25.38 1.47 10.57
CA LEU A 51 -26.41 0.56 11.07
C LEU A 51 -26.39 0.42 12.59
N GLU A 52 -25.23 0.57 13.22
CA GLU A 52 -25.05 0.55 14.68
C GLU A 52 -25.37 1.91 15.35
N GLY A 53 -25.66 2.96 14.56
CA GLY A 53 -25.91 4.30 15.06
C GLY A 53 -24.65 5.00 15.62
N LEU A 54 -23.46 4.52 15.24
CA LEU A 54 -22.18 5.11 15.63
C LEU A 54 -21.88 6.34 14.76
N PRO A 55 -21.25 7.39 15.33
CA PRO A 55 -20.83 8.54 14.56
C PRO A 55 -19.73 8.17 13.55
N GLU A 56 -19.62 8.95 12.48
CA GLU A 56 -18.57 8.79 11.48
C GLU A 56 -17.17 8.91 12.09
N VAL A 57 -16.26 8.02 11.68
CA VAL A 57 -14.88 8.01 12.17
C VAL A 57 -14.10 9.11 11.45
N LYS A 58 -13.82 10.20 12.16
CA LYS A 58 -13.03 11.32 11.63
C LYS A 58 -11.68 10.84 11.13
N GLY A 59 -11.35 11.23 9.90
CA GLY A 59 -10.07 10.93 9.29
C GLY A 59 -9.94 9.52 8.71
N PHE A 60 -10.98 8.68 8.80
CA PHE A 60 -10.96 7.32 8.28
C PHE A 60 -10.72 7.27 6.76
N ASP A 61 -11.22 8.26 6.04
CA ASP A 61 -11.12 8.37 4.59
C ASP A 61 -9.96 9.25 4.11
N LEU A 62 -9.04 9.64 5.00
CA LEU A 62 -7.86 10.40 4.60
C LEU A 62 -6.97 9.58 3.67
N THR A 63 -6.44 10.27 2.67
CA THR A 63 -5.40 9.80 1.76
C THR A 63 -4.15 10.66 1.93
N ALA A 64 -2.98 10.13 1.55
CA ALA A 64 -1.76 10.93 1.54
C ALA A 64 -1.89 12.08 0.53
N LEU A 65 -1.36 13.25 0.89
CA LEU A 65 -1.25 14.39 -0.02
C LEU A 65 -0.37 14.01 -1.21
N THR A 66 -0.88 14.25 -2.41
CA THR A 66 -0.12 14.11 -3.65
C THR A 66 0.70 15.37 -3.92
N LYS A 67 1.65 15.29 -4.86
CA LYS A 67 2.44 16.45 -5.29
C LYS A 67 1.55 17.54 -5.90
N ASP A 68 0.49 17.13 -6.59
CA ASP A 68 -0.47 18.04 -7.22
C ASP A 68 -1.31 18.76 -6.16
N ASP A 69 -1.69 18.05 -5.09
CA ASP A 69 -2.37 18.64 -3.93
C ASP A 69 -1.50 19.72 -3.28
N LEU A 70 -0.18 19.47 -3.15
CA LEU A 70 0.76 20.45 -2.58
C LEU A 70 0.96 21.67 -3.48
N GLN A 71 1.05 21.49 -4.80
CA GLN A 71 1.17 22.61 -5.75
C GLN A 71 -0.06 23.51 -5.75
N SER A 72 -1.25 22.94 -5.53
CA SER A 72 -2.51 23.67 -5.46
C SER A 72 -2.66 24.49 -4.16
N LEU A 73 -1.80 24.26 -3.17
CA LEU A 73 -1.76 24.97 -1.89
C LEU A 73 -0.72 26.11 -1.87
N GLU A 74 0.06 26.29 -2.94
CA GLU A 74 0.96 27.43 -3.08
C GLU A 74 0.15 28.71 -3.40
N PRO A 75 0.38 29.84 -2.69
CA PRO A 75 -0.41 31.07 -2.80
C PRO A 75 -0.21 31.83 -4.11
#